data_AF-A0A7C1S779-F1
#
_entry.id   AF-A0A7C1S779-F1
#
_cell.length_a   1.000
_cell.length_b   1.000
_cell.length_c   1.000
_cell.angle_alpha   90.00
_cell.angle_beta   90.00
_cell.angle_gamma   90.00
#
_symmetry.space_group_name_H-M   'P 1'
#
loop_
_entity.id
_entity.type
_entity.pdbx_description
1 polymer ?
#
loop_
_entity_poly.entity_id
_entity_poly.type
_entity_poly.pdbx_seq_one_letter_code
_entity_poly.pdbx_strand_id
1 'polypeptide(L)'
;MFKLLFGSNLPIPKRKDNLSDNRSKNYSELKQKTQELKTQNKKWEEDSRKLISFRNKGSELEKKKQFQEAIKVYLESIKFGEEETNRLHIYTYSHNIERVIILYSKTKQFDLLKEFLKKYIEKYPEYNKIGKWYERLSKLEKKKYWLQ
;
A
#
# COMPACT_ATOMS: atom_id res chain seq x y z
N MET A 1 73.61 11.37 43.32
CA MET A 1 72.73 12.00 42.32
C MET A 1 73.02 11.35 40.97
N PHE A 2 72.27 10.31 40.59
CA PHE A 2 72.45 9.58 39.34
C PHE A 2 71.13 9.62 38.55
N LYS A 3 71.21 10.17 37.33
CA LYS A 3 70.11 10.38 36.38
C LYS A 3 69.69 9.02 35.80
N LEU A 4 68.40 8.68 35.93
CA LEU A 4 67.79 7.51 35.28
C LEU A 4 67.71 7.73 33.77
N LEU A 5 68.42 6.88 33.03
CA LEU A 5 68.30 6.66 31.59
C LEU A 5 67.09 5.76 31.35
N PHE A 6 66.03 6.25 30.70
CA PHE A 6 65.25 5.50 29.71
C PHE A 6 64.47 6.50 28.84
N GLY A 7 65.17 7.00 27.83
CA GLY A 7 64.52 7.57 26.66
C GLY A 7 64.14 6.44 25.70
N SER A 8 62.85 6.22 25.53
CA SER A 8 62.29 5.83 24.23
C SER A 8 60.82 6.26 24.24
N ASN A 9 60.57 7.50 23.82
CA ASN A 9 59.27 7.90 23.32
C ASN A 9 59.00 7.07 22.06
N LEU A 10 58.43 5.87 22.23
CA LEU A 10 57.88 5.12 21.10
C LEU A 10 56.84 6.04 20.43
N PRO A 11 56.94 6.31 19.12
CA PRO A 11 55.91 7.05 18.43
C PRO A 11 54.61 6.28 18.60
N ILE A 12 53.62 6.89 19.25
CA ILE A 12 52.25 6.38 19.26
C ILE A 12 51.88 6.22 17.77
N PRO A 13 51.59 5.01 17.27
CA PRO A 13 51.25 4.84 15.88
C PRO A 13 50.03 5.72 15.63
N LYS A 14 50.19 6.77 14.80
CA LYS A 14 49.08 7.56 14.29
C LYS A 14 48.15 6.57 13.60
N ARG A 15 47.05 6.19 14.27
CA ARG A 15 45.97 5.44 13.63
C ARG A 15 45.55 6.31 12.46
N LYS A 16 45.89 5.86 11.24
CA LYS A 16 45.45 6.48 9.99
C LYS A 16 43.96 6.82 10.12
N ASP A 17 43.64 8.06 9.75
CA ASP A 17 42.35 8.77 9.84
C ASP A 17 41.15 8.10 9.11
N ASN A 18 41.23 6.80 8.84
CA ASN A 18 40.21 6.04 8.13
C ASN A 18 38.93 5.84 8.97
N LEU A 19 39.01 5.99 10.30
CA LEU A 19 37.89 5.77 11.22
C LEU A 19 37.00 7.02 11.39
N SER A 20 37.52 8.23 11.18
CA SER A 20 36.71 9.46 11.15
C SER A 20 36.01 9.60 9.80
N ASP A 21 36.71 9.28 8.71
CA ASP A 21 36.16 9.37 7.35
C ASP A 21 35.03 8.37 7.12
N ASN A 22 35.19 7.12 7.57
CA ASN A 22 34.11 6.13 7.51
C ASN A 22 32.92 6.49 8.43
N ARG A 23 33.15 7.11 9.59
CA ARG A 23 32.06 7.58 10.47
C ARG A 23 31.29 8.75 9.86
N SER A 24 32.00 9.70 9.27
CA SER A 24 31.42 10.86 8.56
C SER A 24 30.60 10.39 7.35
N LYS A 25 31.13 9.44 6.57
CA LYS A 25 30.42 8.82 5.44
C LYS A 25 29.16 8.08 5.90
N ASN A 26 29.25 7.22 6.92
CA ASN A 26 28.10 6.50 7.48
C ASN A 26 27.01 7.46 7.99
N TYR A 27 27.40 8.57 8.63
CA TYR A 27 26.46 9.58 9.10
C TYR A 27 25.75 10.29 7.95
N SER A 28 26.49 10.67 6.90
CA SER A 28 25.93 11.28 5.69
C SER A 28 24.92 10.36 5.00
N GLU A 29 25.27 9.09 4.83
CA GLU A 29 24.39 8.06 4.25
C GLU A 29 23.11 7.86 5.07
N LEU A 30 23.24 7.79 6.41
CA LEU A 30 22.09 7.68 7.30
C LEU A 30 21.18 8.90 7.21
N LYS A 31 21.75 10.10 7.13
CA LYS A 31 20.99 11.35 6.97
C LYS A 31 20.23 11.37 5.65
N GLN A 32 20.86 10.96 4.56
CA GLN A 32 20.21 10.86 3.25
C GLN A 32 19.06 9.85 3.27
N LYS A 33 19.29 8.63 3.75
CA LYS A 33 18.26 7.59 3.85
C LYS A 33 17.09 8.03 4.73
N THR A 34 17.36 8.76 5.81
CA THR A 34 16.33 9.34 6.68
C THR A 34 15.47 10.35 5.93
N GLN A 35 16.10 11.21 5.12
CA GLN A 35 15.38 12.20 4.33
C GLN A 35 14.51 11.54 3.24
N GLU A 36 15.03 10.51 2.58
CA GLU A 36 14.30 9.72 1.59
C GLU A 36 13.05 9.05 2.21
N LEU A 37 13.20 8.44 3.39
CA LEU A 37 12.08 7.86 4.14
C LEU A 37 11.03 8.91 4.52
N LYS A 38 11.44 10.11 4.97
CA LYS A 38 10.51 11.21 5.24
C LYS A 38 9.73 11.62 4.00
N THR A 39 10.39 11.72 2.86
CA THR A 39 9.73 12.05 1.58
C THR A 39 8.76 10.96 1.14
N GLN A 40 9.14 9.69 1.28
CA GLN A 40 8.26 8.56 0.99
C GLN A 40 7.04 8.51 1.91
N ASN A 41 7.22 8.76 3.21
CA ASN A 41 6.12 8.81 4.18
C ASN A 41 5.14 9.94 3.85
N LYS A 42 5.62 11.15 3.53
CA LYS A 42 4.75 12.26 3.15
C LYS A 42 3.90 11.92 1.92
N LYS A 43 4.51 11.29 0.91
CA LYS A 43 3.83 10.80 -0.28
C LYS A 43 2.77 9.74 0.06
N TRP A 44 3.11 8.77 0.91
CA TRP A 44 2.17 7.75 1.37
C TRP A 44 0.98 8.35 2.13
N GLU A 45 1.21 9.37 2.97
CA GLU A 45 0.15 10.09 3.67
C GLU A 45 -0.77 10.84 2.69
N GLU A 46 -0.21 11.50 1.68
CA GLU A 46 -0.97 12.20 0.64
C GLU A 46 -1.86 11.21 -0.14
N ASP A 47 -1.30 10.10 -0.59
CA ASP A 47 -2.00 9.04 -1.30
C ASP A 47 -3.12 8.43 -0.42
N SER A 48 -2.81 8.17 0.86
CA SER A 48 -3.77 7.65 1.83
C SER A 48 -4.93 8.62 2.10
N ARG A 49 -4.65 9.92 2.23
CA ARG A 49 -5.70 10.95 2.38
C ARG A 49 -6.60 11.01 1.15
N LYS A 50 -6.04 10.89 -0.05
CA LYS A 50 -6.83 10.87 -1.30
C LYS A 50 -7.74 9.64 -1.36
N LEU A 51 -7.27 8.46 -0.98
CA LEU A 51 -8.12 7.26 -0.87
C LEU A 51 -9.27 7.41 0.14
N ILE A 52 -8.99 8.00 1.30
CA ILE A 52 -10.01 8.28 2.32
C ILE A 52 -11.06 9.24 1.75
N SER A 53 -10.64 10.28 1.01
CA SER A 53 -11.56 11.22 0.37
C SER A 53 -12.51 10.53 -0.62
N PHE A 54 -11.99 9.66 -1.50
CA PHE A 54 -12.83 8.86 -2.39
C PHE A 54 -13.82 7.98 -1.63
N ARG A 55 -13.36 7.27 -0.58
CA ARG A 55 -14.23 6.42 0.24
C ARG A 55 -15.36 7.21 0.88
N ASN A 56 -15.05 8.38 1.44
CA ASN A 56 -16.04 9.25 2.05
C ASN A 56 -17.06 9.72 1.02
N LYS A 57 -16.61 10.17 -0.16
CA LYS A 57 -17.50 10.57 -1.26
C LYS A 57 -18.41 9.42 -1.71
N GLY A 58 -17.87 8.21 -1.89
CA GLY A 58 -18.64 7.02 -2.23
C GLY A 58 -19.70 6.71 -1.17
N SER A 59 -19.32 6.73 0.10
CA SER A 59 -20.23 6.50 1.23
C SER A 59 -21.37 7.52 1.28
N GLU A 60 -21.09 8.81 1.05
CA GLU A 60 -22.13 9.84 1.00
C GLU A 60 -23.12 9.64 -0.16
N LEU A 61 -22.64 9.23 -1.33
CA LEU A 61 -23.49 8.88 -2.47
C LEU A 61 -24.38 7.67 -2.16
N GLU A 62 -23.84 6.65 -1.47
CA GLU A 62 -24.62 5.50 -1.03
C GLU A 62 -25.72 5.86 -0.03
N LYS A 63 -25.44 6.75 0.93
CA LYS A 63 -26.46 7.28 1.87
C LYS A 63 -27.60 7.97 1.12
N LYS A 64 -27.28 8.68 0.04
CA LYS A 64 -28.24 9.33 -0.86
C LYS A 64 -28.90 8.36 -1.86
N LYS A 65 -28.61 7.06 -1.79
CA LYS A 65 -29.07 6.01 -2.72
C LYS A 65 -28.63 6.22 -4.18
N GLN A 66 -27.59 7.03 -4.41
CA GLN A 66 -26.99 7.29 -5.72
C GLN A 66 -25.97 6.17 -6.04
N PHE A 67 -26.47 4.96 -6.27
CA PHE A 67 -25.61 3.76 -6.30
C PHE A 67 -24.67 3.71 -7.51
N GLN A 68 -25.09 4.22 -8.68
CA GLN A 68 -24.23 4.20 -9.87
C GLN A 68 -23.05 5.16 -9.72
N GLU A 69 -23.30 6.35 -9.16
CA GLU A 69 -22.27 7.34 -8.85
C GLU A 69 -21.33 6.83 -7.76
N ALA A 70 -21.88 6.16 -6.73
CA ALA A 70 -21.06 5.54 -5.69
C ALA A 70 -20.13 4.46 -6.28
N ILE A 71 -20.64 3.58 -7.16
CA ILE A 71 -19.83 2.57 -7.85
C ILE A 71 -18.68 3.24 -8.61
N LYS A 72 -18.97 4.28 -9.41
CA LYS A 72 -17.94 5.02 -10.17
C LYS A 72 -16.83 5.55 -9.25
N VAL A 73 -17.20 6.19 -8.14
CA VAL A 73 -16.23 6.74 -7.17
C VAL A 73 -15.38 5.65 -6.51
N TYR A 74 -15.96 4.51 -6.15
CA TYR A 74 -15.18 3.41 -5.59
C TYR A 74 -14.25 2.78 -6.63
N LEU A 75 -14.68 2.64 -7.89
CA LEU A 75 -13.83 2.16 -8.98
C LEU A 75 -12.65 3.10 -9.24
N GLU A 76 -12.88 4.41 -9.28
CA GLU A 76 -11.81 5.42 -9.37
C GLU A 76 -10.83 5.30 -8.20
N SER A 77 -11.34 5.09 -6.99
CA SER A 77 -10.52 4.90 -5.80
C SER A 77 -9.63 3.66 -5.89
N ILE A 78 -10.17 2.55 -6.39
CA ILE A 78 -9.40 1.32 -6.56
C ILE A 78 -8.34 1.52 -7.65
N LYS A 79 -8.71 2.09 -8.79
CA LYS A 79 -7.76 2.42 -9.87
C LYS A 79 -6.60 3.29 -9.35
N PHE A 80 -6.91 4.32 -8.56
CA PHE A 80 -5.89 5.15 -7.93
C PHE A 80 -4.93 4.31 -7.08
N GLY A 81 -5.47 3.46 -6.20
CA GLY A 81 -4.67 2.60 -5.32
C GLY A 81 -3.81 1.58 -6.07
N GLU A 82 -4.31 1.03 -7.16
CA GLU A 82 -3.64 -0.02 -7.95
C GLU A 82 -2.58 0.53 -8.92
N GLU A 83 -2.91 1.60 -9.66
CA GLU A 83 -2.17 1.99 -10.86
C GLU A 83 -1.43 3.32 -10.68
N GLU A 84 -1.97 4.26 -9.90
CA GLU A 84 -1.41 5.62 -9.84
C GLU A 84 -0.35 5.78 -8.75
N THR A 85 -0.45 5.04 -7.64
CA THR A 85 0.49 5.23 -6.52
C THR A 85 1.69 4.29 -6.53
N ASN A 86 1.52 3.05 -7.00
CA ASN A 86 2.39 1.86 -6.80
C ASN A 86 2.92 1.59 -5.37
N ARG A 87 2.51 2.41 -4.39
CA ARG A 87 2.99 2.40 -2.99
C ARG A 87 2.01 1.76 -2.03
N LEU A 88 0.76 1.60 -2.44
CA LEU A 88 -0.31 1.19 -1.56
C LEU A 88 -0.59 -0.30 -1.68
N HIS A 89 -0.66 -0.94 -0.52
CA HIS A 89 -1.03 -2.35 -0.42
C HIS A 89 -2.55 -2.51 -0.63
N ILE A 90 -3.01 -3.68 -1.10
CA ILE A 90 -4.44 -3.97 -1.31
C ILE A 90 -5.29 -3.65 -0.07
N TYR A 91 -4.76 -3.89 1.13
CA TYR A 91 -5.43 -3.59 2.40
C TYR A 91 -5.85 -2.11 2.54
N THR A 92 -5.21 -1.19 1.82
CA THR A 92 -5.56 0.24 1.84
C THR A 92 -6.84 0.55 1.06
N TYR A 93 -7.13 -0.19 -0.02
CA TYR A 93 -8.31 0.04 -0.88
C TYR A 93 -9.27 -1.16 -0.98
N SER A 94 -9.01 -2.27 -0.29
CA SER A 94 -9.88 -3.46 -0.33
C SER A 94 -11.29 -3.19 0.18
N HIS A 95 -11.45 -2.25 1.12
CA HIS A 95 -12.78 -1.78 1.52
C HIS A 95 -13.60 -1.32 0.31
N ASN A 96 -12.99 -0.57 -0.61
CA ASN A 96 -13.67 -0.03 -1.79
C ASN A 96 -14.03 -1.16 -2.78
N ILE A 97 -13.17 -2.19 -2.90
CA ILE A 97 -13.48 -3.43 -3.66
C ILE A 97 -14.75 -4.09 -3.10
N GLU A 98 -14.81 -4.28 -1.78
CA GLU A 98 -15.99 -4.86 -1.10
C GLU A 98 -17.25 -4.02 -1.33
N ARG A 99 -17.14 -2.69 -1.33
CA ARG A 99 -18.28 -1.80 -1.63
C ARG A 99 -18.78 -1.98 -3.05
N VAL A 100 -17.89 -2.08 -4.04
CA VAL A 100 -18.28 -2.35 -5.44
C VAL A 100 -19.00 -3.70 -5.57
N ILE A 101 -18.49 -4.75 -4.94
CA ILE A 101 -19.12 -6.08 -4.93
C ILE A 101 -20.55 -6.02 -4.36
N ILE A 102 -20.73 -5.30 -3.26
CA ILE A 102 -22.05 -5.11 -2.62
C ILE A 102 -22.98 -4.31 -3.53
N LEU A 103 -22.50 -3.21 -4.12
CA LEU A 103 -23.32 -2.32 -4.93
C LEU A 103 -23.73 -2.94 -6.27
N TYR A 104 -22.83 -3.68 -6.93
CA TYR A 104 -23.22 -4.46 -8.11
C TYR A 104 -24.29 -5.50 -7.78
N SER A 105 -24.19 -6.17 -6.62
CA SER A 105 -25.24 -7.10 -6.16
C SER A 105 -26.57 -6.36 -5.94
N LYS A 106 -26.54 -5.21 -5.27
CA LYS A 106 -27.74 -4.40 -4.94
C LYS A 106 -28.44 -3.85 -6.18
N THR A 107 -27.66 -3.48 -7.19
CA THR A 107 -28.14 -2.94 -8.48
C THR A 107 -28.39 -4.01 -9.54
N LYS A 108 -28.25 -5.30 -9.18
CA LYS A 108 -28.45 -6.47 -10.06
C LYS A 108 -27.55 -6.48 -11.31
N GLN A 109 -26.40 -5.82 -11.24
CA GLN A 109 -25.39 -5.80 -12.30
C GLN A 109 -24.54 -7.08 -12.25
N PHE A 110 -25.16 -8.24 -12.44
CA PHE A 110 -24.53 -9.54 -12.16
C PHE A 110 -23.41 -9.92 -13.12
N ASP A 111 -23.47 -9.47 -14.38
CA ASP A 111 -22.38 -9.73 -15.34
C ASP A 111 -21.13 -8.96 -14.95
N LEU A 112 -21.25 -7.66 -14.69
CA LEU A 112 -20.17 -6.84 -14.15
C LEU A 112 -19.65 -7.38 -12.81
N LEU A 113 -20.53 -7.85 -11.92
CA LEU A 113 -20.11 -8.46 -10.66
C LEU A 113 -19.24 -9.70 -10.88
N LYS A 114 -19.60 -10.58 -11.82
CA LYS A 114 -18.81 -11.79 -12.12
C LYS A 114 -17.44 -11.42 -12.68
N GLU A 115 -17.38 -10.52 -13.65
CA GLU A 115 -16.12 -10.04 -14.24
C GLU A 115 -15.23 -9.40 -13.19
N PHE A 116 -15.82 -8.56 -12.34
CA PHE A 116 -15.12 -7.91 -11.23
C PHE A 116 -14.57 -8.95 -10.25
N LEU A 117 -15.37 -9.91 -9.80
CA LEU A 117 -14.90 -10.97 -8.91
C LEU A 117 -13.77 -11.77 -9.54
N LYS A 118 -13.89 -12.20 -10.80
CA LYS A 118 -12.84 -12.93 -11.52
C LYS A 118 -11.53 -12.15 -11.54
N LYS A 119 -11.58 -10.88 -11.95
CA LYS A 119 -10.41 -9.99 -11.98
C LYS A 119 -9.69 -9.92 -10.63
N TYR A 120 -10.42 -9.64 -9.55
CA TYR A 120 -9.80 -9.42 -8.23
C TYR A 120 -9.41 -10.73 -7.53
N ILE A 121 -10.07 -11.84 -7.88
CA ILE A 121 -9.64 -13.18 -7.48
C ILE A 121 -8.28 -13.52 -8.07
N GLU A 122 -8.13 -13.34 -9.39
CA GLU A 122 -6.88 -13.61 -10.10
C GLU A 122 -5.76 -12.68 -9.66
N LYS A 123 -6.06 -11.39 -9.48
CA LYS A 123 -5.05 -10.38 -9.12
C LYS A 123 -4.53 -10.52 -7.70
N TYR A 124 -5.35 -11.02 -6.76
CA TYR A 124 -5.00 -11.07 -5.33
C TYR A 124 -5.32 -12.43 -4.69
N PRO A 125 -4.67 -13.52 -5.14
CA PRO A 125 -4.97 -14.87 -4.67
C PRO A 125 -4.72 -15.05 -3.16
N GLU A 126 -3.77 -14.30 -2.60
CA GLU A 126 -3.39 -14.34 -1.17
C GLU A 126 -4.21 -13.38 -0.28
N TYR A 127 -5.22 -12.69 -0.82
CA TYR A 127 -6.02 -11.77 -0.02
C TYR A 127 -6.86 -12.55 1.00
N ASN A 128 -6.81 -12.15 2.28
CA ASN A 128 -7.44 -12.91 3.36
C ASN A 128 -8.96 -13.11 3.26
N LYS A 129 -9.67 -12.34 2.40
CA LYS A 129 -11.11 -12.51 2.14
C LYS A 129 -11.43 -13.17 0.79
N ILE A 130 -10.43 -13.65 0.06
CA ILE A 130 -10.59 -14.21 -1.28
C ILE A 130 -11.62 -15.35 -1.33
N GLY A 131 -11.69 -16.19 -0.27
CA GLY A 131 -12.66 -17.28 -0.18
C GLY A 131 -14.12 -16.80 -0.25
N LYS A 132 -14.43 -15.61 0.29
CA LYS A 132 -15.77 -15.01 0.20
C LYS A 132 -16.10 -14.56 -1.22
N TRP A 133 -15.09 -14.11 -1.97
CA TRP A 133 -15.25 -13.71 -3.37
C TRP A 133 -15.48 -14.94 -4.25
N TYR A 134 -14.71 -16.01 -4.04
CA TYR A 134 -14.91 -17.31 -4.70
C TYR A 134 -16.30 -17.88 -4.45
N GLU A 135 -16.75 -17.90 -3.19
CA GLU A 135 -18.08 -18.41 -2.83
C GLU A 135 -19.19 -17.62 -3.54
N ARG A 136 -19.07 -16.28 -3.56
CA ARG A 136 -20.03 -15.41 -4.25
C ARG A 136 -20.04 -15.66 -5.76
N LEU A 137 -18.87 -15.78 -6.39
CA LEU A 137 -18.74 -16.07 -7.82
C LEU A 137 -19.40 -17.42 -8.15
N SER A 138 -19.10 -18.47 -7.37
CA SER A 138 -19.69 -19.80 -7.56
C SER A 138 -21.22 -19.78 -7.50
N LYS A 139 -21.81 -19.04 -6.55
CA LYS A 139 -23.26 -18.88 -6.45
C LYS A 139 -23.86 -18.18 -7.67
N LEU A 140 -23.19 -17.15 -8.20
CA LEU A 140 -23.65 -16.43 -9.40
C LEU A 140 -23.60 -17.31 -10.65
N GLU A 141 -22.57 -18.14 -10.79
CA GLU A 141 -22.42 -19.04 -11.94
C GLU A 141 -23.41 -20.21 -11.89
N LYS A 142 -23.67 -20.78 -10.71
CA LYS A 142 -24.72 -21.80 -10.53
C LYS A 142 -26.11 -21.28 -10.90
N LYS A 143 -26.41 -20.01 -10.59
CA LYS A 143 -27.73 -19.41 -10.86
C LYS A 143 -28.05 -19.29 -12.35
N LYS A 144 -27.03 -19.29 -13.23
CA LYS A 144 -27.21 -19.22 -14.68
C LYS A 144 -27.87 -20.48 -15.26
N TYR A 145 -27.66 -21.65 -14.64
CA TYR A 145 -28.17 -22.93 -15.14
C TYR A 145 -29.65 -23.20 -14.81
N TRP A 146 -30.28 -22.41 -13.94
CA TRP A 146 -31.69 -22.60 -13.54
C TRP A 146 -32.67 -21.62 -14.22
N LEU A 147 -32.17 -20.75 -15.10
CA LEU A 147 -32.96 -19.75 -15.82
C LEU A 147 -32.91 -19.96 -17.34
N GLN A 148 -32.43 -21.13 -17.78
CA GLN A 148 -32.51 -21.62 -19.16
C GLN A 148 -33.67 -22.62 -19.25
#